data_AF-A0A6J7D1T6-F1
#
_entry.id   AF-A0A6J7D1T6-F1
#
_cell.length_a   1.000
_cell.length_b   1.000
_cell.length_c   1.000
_cell.angle_alpha   90.00
_cell.angle_beta   90.00
_cell.angle_gamma   90.00
#
_symmetry.space_group_name_H-M   'P 1'
#
loop_
_entity.id
_entity.type
_entity.pdbx_description
1 polymer ?
#
loop_
_entity_poly.entity_id
_entity_poly.type
_entity_poly.pdbx_seq_one_letter_code
_entity_poly.pdbx_strand_id
1 'polypeptide(L)'
;MSWGLASMVLLLFALGTQLLAFERGQMSARSLALVAALAALAVAGRLAFAPLPNVKPTTDIVLIAGFALGASPGFAVGALTALVSNMVFGQGPWTPWQMFAWGLVGLFGALLARVTRGRIGRWQLAAAGALAGLGYGVVMDVSQWLLYGGTPKQSTLIAYSITSLPWNIAHAAGNAVFAIAFGPALISAVRRASQKLEAVWLPPGVPMQGLAIPALLAIVVGFPALAGGAYGGTSSKSAGDSVRAGGLRWLLAAQNRDGGFPESPGSGATSSPRETAWAALALAAAGEDLSSLRKPGGRSVVDALISDSREMESQTGDSPEERAGWEERIALAAAAAGANPHDFGGHNLVGEIRARIGKSGAVNYYGPGDPSVNLTAYAILALRAGGVASNDRTLSRAARWLGRQQQRDGGFSISPRGAIVRSGDVDTTGAVLQALRSAGRSRDGVVGRAHAFLVSAQAGGGGFGASTGSGANAQSTAMGLLGLRAFRLGGSATSVKEASGWLVRCLESSGRVDYSPASGGHSASRQTPVWVTAQVLLAESGRNLPIVTLAHQRSFGAAGSQSANGASGTPASAAAARKKRAKKAEAIRVKRIRVDAGRVASVRTAVVAGHLLGVLVRAFSGANR
;
A
#
# COMPACT_ATOMS: atom_id res chain seq x y z
N MET A 1 30.26 -37.27 17.59
CA MET A 1 29.61 -35.97 17.29
C MET A 1 30.51 -34.86 17.79
N SER A 2 30.77 -33.81 17.01
CA SER A 2 31.48 -32.64 17.53
C SER A 2 30.63 -31.97 18.62
N TRP A 3 31.26 -31.44 19.67
CA TRP A 3 30.57 -30.73 20.76
C TRP A 3 29.70 -29.58 20.26
N GLY A 4 30.16 -28.88 19.21
CA GLY A 4 29.38 -27.89 18.48
C GLY A 4 28.07 -28.45 17.92
N LEU A 5 28.09 -29.64 17.29
CA LEU A 5 26.86 -30.25 16.74
C LEU A 5 25.92 -30.71 17.85
N ALA A 6 26.44 -31.37 18.89
CA ALA A 6 25.63 -31.82 20.03
C ALA A 6 24.95 -30.65 20.76
N SER A 7 25.70 -29.58 21.01
CA SER A 7 25.15 -28.36 21.64
C SER A 7 24.12 -27.68 20.74
N MET A 8 24.33 -27.64 19.43
CA MET A 8 23.37 -27.08 18.47
C MET A 8 22.05 -27.86 18.47
N VAL A 9 22.09 -29.19 18.52
CA VAL A 9 20.88 -30.03 18.55
C VAL A 9 20.09 -29.77 19.83
N LEU A 10 20.75 -29.74 20.99
CA LEU A 10 20.10 -29.45 22.27
C LEU A 10 19.50 -28.03 22.29
N LEU A 11 20.24 -27.06 21.75
CA LEU A 11 19.80 -25.68 21.67
C LEU A 11 18.59 -25.50 20.75
N LEU A 12 18.62 -26.11 19.56
CA LEU A 12 17.49 -26.10 18.62
C LEU A 12 16.28 -26.82 19.19
N PHE A 13 16.49 -27.88 19.96
CA PHE A 13 15.40 -28.53 20.69
C PHE A 13 14.81 -27.59 21.74
N ALA A 14 15.62 -26.95 22.58
CA ALA A 14 15.16 -25.99 23.59
C ALA A 14 14.47 -24.75 22.98
N LEU A 15 15.00 -24.22 21.89
CA LEU A 15 14.36 -23.14 21.11
C LEU A 15 13.03 -23.61 20.52
N GLY A 16 13.02 -24.79 19.91
CA GLY A 16 11.85 -25.38 19.27
C GLY A 16 10.73 -25.64 20.27
N THR A 17 11.04 -26.22 21.44
CA THR A 17 10.03 -26.46 22.49
C THR A 17 9.40 -25.15 22.98
N GLN A 18 10.20 -24.11 23.16
CA GLN A 18 9.69 -22.82 23.65
C GLN A 18 8.89 -22.05 22.57
N LEU A 19 9.32 -22.10 21.31
CA LEU A 19 8.56 -21.53 20.18
C LEU A 19 7.27 -22.32 19.90
N LEU A 20 7.28 -23.65 20.05
CA LEU A 20 6.08 -24.47 19.96
C LEU A 20 5.12 -24.20 21.12
N ALA A 21 5.64 -23.99 22.34
CA ALA A 21 4.82 -23.58 23.48
C ALA A 21 4.20 -22.19 23.26
N PHE A 22 4.91 -21.28 22.60
CA PHE A 22 4.39 -20.00 22.16
C PHE A 22 3.29 -20.16 21.10
N GLU A 23 3.51 -20.97 20.06
CA GLU A 23 2.54 -21.23 18.99
C GLU A 23 1.26 -21.91 19.50
N ARG A 24 1.39 -22.88 20.41
CA ARG A 24 0.26 -23.59 21.02
C ARG A 24 -0.50 -22.77 22.05
N GLY A 25 0.06 -21.66 22.52
CA GLY A 25 -0.66 -20.73 23.38
C GLY A 25 -1.86 -20.16 22.64
N GLN A 26 -3.04 -20.10 23.27
CA GLN A 26 -4.20 -19.38 22.72
C GLN A 26 -3.95 -17.86 22.76
N MET A 27 -2.99 -17.39 21.96
CA MET A 27 -2.66 -15.99 21.85
C MET A 27 -3.58 -15.34 20.84
N SER A 28 -4.24 -14.26 21.26
CA SER A 28 -5.00 -13.45 20.33
C SER A 28 -4.08 -12.91 19.22
N ALA A 29 -4.60 -12.77 17.99
CA ALA A 29 -3.85 -12.18 16.88
C ALA A 29 -3.25 -10.80 17.22
N ARG A 30 -3.88 -10.09 18.17
CA ARG A 30 -3.44 -8.80 18.70
C ARG A 30 -2.18 -8.92 19.56
N SER A 31 -2.13 -9.93 20.44
CA SER A 31 -0.95 -10.21 21.27
C SER A 31 0.24 -10.63 20.40
N LEU A 32 -0.01 -11.38 19.33
CA LEU A 32 1.01 -11.75 18.35
C LEU A 32 1.54 -10.53 17.57
N ALA A 33 0.66 -9.60 17.18
CA ALA A 33 1.07 -8.35 16.55
C ALA A 33 1.93 -7.48 17.47
N LEU A 34 1.64 -7.44 18.77
CA LEU A 34 2.45 -6.72 19.74
C LEU A 34 3.84 -7.35 19.91
N VAL A 35 3.94 -8.69 19.92
CA VAL A 35 5.22 -9.41 19.90
C VAL A 35 6.02 -9.04 18.63
N ALA A 36 5.37 -9.06 17.46
CA ALA A 36 6.02 -8.68 16.21
C ALA A 36 6.50 -7.22 16.20
N ALA A 37 5.70 -6.28 16.71
CA ALA A 37 6.06 -4.88 16.81
C ALA A 37 7.23 -4.64 17.75
N LEU A 38 7.27 -5.33 18.90
CA LEU A 38 8.39 -5.23 19.84
C LEU A 38 9.67 -5.86 19.27
N ALA A 39 9.55 -6.98 18.54
CA ALA A 39 10.69 -7.57 17.84
C ALA A 39 11.21 -6.61 16.76
N ALA A 40 10.32 -5.98 15.97
CA ALA A 40 10.70 -4.98 14.98
C ALA A 40 11.38 -3.76 15.61
N LEU A 41 10.87 -3.26 16.74
CA LEU A 41 11.49 -2.17 17.50
C LEU A 41 12.89 -2.57 18.01
N ALA A 42 13.05 -3.79 18.51
CA ALA A 42 14.33 -4.30 18.98
C ALA A 42 15.34 -4.50 17.82
N VAL A 43 14.87 -4.93 16.64
CA VAL A 43 15.67 -4.98 15.40
C VAL A 43 16.08 -3.57 14.97
N ALA A 44 15.15 -2.62 14.91
CA ALA A 44 15.44 -1.24 14.54
C ALA A 44 16.45 -0.60 15.51
N GLY A 45 16.28 -0.83 16.82
CA GLY A 45 17.25 -0.40 17.83
C GLY A 45 18.63 -1.04 17.64
N ARG A 46 18.69 -2.33 17.29
CA ARG A 46 19.95 -3.02 16.97
C ARG A 46 20.66 -2.40 15.76
N LEU A 47 19.91 -1.98 14.74
CA LEU A 47 20.41 -1.38 13.51
C LEU A 47 20.86 0.08 13.71
N ALA A 48 20.04 0.89 14.38
CA ALA A 48 20.33 2.31 14.64
C ALA A 48 21.61 2.48 15.48
N PHE A 49 21.88 1.55 16.39
CA PHE A 49 23.07 1.55 17.24
C PHE A 49 24.20 0.66 16.71
N ALA A 50 24.13 0.19 15.46
CA ALA A 50 25.21 -0.58 14.83
C ALA A 50 26.58 0.12 14.85
N PRO A 51 26.69 1.47 14.70
CA PRO A 51 27.98 2.17 14.78
C PRO A 51 28.63 2.15 16.18
N LEU A 52 27.86 1.89 17.24
CA LEU A 52 28.37 1.84 18.61
C LEU A 52 28.76 0.40 18.99
N PRO A 53 30.04 0.12 19.27
CA PRO A 53 30.49 -1.22 19.62
C PRO A 53 29.77 -1.76 20.86
N ASN A 54 29.08 -2.89 20.69
CA ASN A 54 28.33 -3.63 21.72
C ASN A 54 27.30 -2.85 22.58
N VAL A 55 26.96 -1.62 22.24
CA VAL A 55 25.91 -0.83 22.92
C VAL A 55 24.64 -0.87 22.08
N LYS A 56 23.63 -1.64 22.51
CA LYS A 56 22.40 -1.85 21.74
C LYS A 56 21.20 -1.95 22.69
N PRO A 57 20.10 -1.20 22.47
CA PRO A 57 18.91 -1.25 23.33
C PRO A 57 18.09 -2.53 23.19
N THR A 58 18.57 -3.50 22.40
CA THR A 58 17.89 -4.76 22.08
C THR A 58 17.56 -5.56 23.34
N THR A 59 18.52 -5.71 24.25
CA THR A 59 18.34 -6.47 25.49
C THR A 59 17.31 -5.82 26.40
N ASP A 60 17.28 -4.48 26.51
CA ASP A 60 16.26 -3.76 27.29
C ASP A 60 14.84 -3.93 26.73
N ILE A 61 14.68 -3.83 25.41
CA ILE A 61 13.37 -3.98 24.76
C ILE A 61 12.83 -5.40 24.99
N VAL A 62 13.69 -6.41 24.87
CA VAL A 62 13.33 -7.81 25.11
C VAL A 62 13.02 -8.07 26.60
N LEU A 63 13.82 -7.51 27.51
CA LEU A 63 13.59 -7.58 28.95
C LEU A 63 12.24 -6.97 29.33
N ILE A 64 11.93 -5.78 28.79
CA ILE A 64 10.69 -5.06 29.03
C ILE A 64 9.50 -5.79 28.40
N ALA A 65 9.66 -6.39 27.21
CA ALA A 65 8.64 -7.23 26.60
C ALA A 65 8.26 -8.40 27.51
N GLY A 66 9.26 -9.11 28.06
CA GLY A 66 9.03 -10.16 29.05
C GLY A 66 8.37 -9.65 30.33
N PHE A 67 8.83 -8.52 30.85
CA PHE A 67 8.29 -7.90 32.07
C PHE A 67 6.84 -7.44 31.91
N ALA A 68 6.46 -6.97 30.72
CA ALA A 68 5.13 -6.43 30.48
C ALA A 68 4.13 -7.48 29.96
N LEU A 69 4.58 -8.45 29.15
CA LEU A 69 3.71 -9.40 28.43
C LEU A 69 3.83 -10.84 28.94
N GLY A 70 4.83 -11.13 29.77
CA GLY A 70 5.08 -12.46 30.30
C GLY A 70 6.07 -13.28 29.49
N ALA A 71 6.31 -14.50 29.98
CA ALA A 71 7.46 -15.34 29.59
C ALA A 71 7.44 -15.75 28.11
N SER A 72 6.30 -16.27 27.64
CA SER A 72 6.18 -16.78 26.27
C SER A 72 6.29 -15.66 25.21
N PRO A 73 5.55 -14.53 25.32
CA PRO A 73 5.75 -13.38 24.44
C PRO A 73 7.16 -12.76 24.51
N GLY A 74 7.72 -12.59 25.71
CA GLY A 74 9.06 -12.04 25.88
C GLY A 74 10.15 -12.89 25.22
N PHE A 75 10.06 -14.21 25.38
CA PHE A 75 10.99 -15.14 24.72
C PHE A 75 10.89 -15.03 23.20
N ALA A 76 9.66 -15.01 22.66
CA ALA A 76 9.43 -14.89 21.22
C ALA A 76 9.98 -13.57 20.65
N VAL A 77 9.81 -12.44 21.36
CA VAL A 77 10.42 -11.15 20.97
C VAL A 77 11.93 -11.29 20.86
N GLY A 78 12.59 -11.88 21.87
CA GLY A 78 14.04 -12.09 21.86
C GLY A 78 14.53 -12.98 20.72
N ALA A 79 13.89 -14.13 20.53
CA ALA A 79 14.24 -15.09 19.49
C ALA A 79 14.04 -14.52 18.07
N LEU A 80 12.90 -13.88 17.80
CA LEU A 80 12.63 -13.27 16.50
C LEU A 80 13.56 -12.11 16.21
N THR A 81 13.89 -11.31 17.23
CA THR A 81 14.83 -10.19 17.08
C THR A 81 16.18 -10.65 16.57
N ALA A 82 16.76 -11.70 17.18
CA ALA A 82 18.02 -12.28 16.72
C ALA A 82 17.94 -12.74 15.26
N LEU A 83 16.91 -13.53 14.94
CA LEU A 83 16.75 -14.12 13.61
C LEU A 83 16.61 -13.05 12.52
N VAL A 84 15.74 -12.07 12.73
CA VAL A 84 15.43 -11.03 11.74
C VAL A 84 16.58 -10.06 11.58
N SER A 85 17.17 -9.57 12.68
CA SER A 85 18.29 -8.63 12.57
C SER A 85 19.54 -9.28 11.95
N ASN A 86 19.75 -10.58 12.13
CA ASN A 86 20.84 -11.30 11.46
C ASN A 86 20.61 -11.49 9.95
N MET A 87 19.44 -11.16 9.40
CA MET A 87 19.30 -11.03 7.94
C MET A 87 20.12 -9.86 7.40
N VAL A 88 20.35 -8.83 8.23
CA VAL A 88 21.20 -7.68 7.91
C VAL A 88 22.66 -7.90 8.33
N PHE A 89 22.89 -8.43 9.53
CA PHE A 89 24.24 -8.66 10.06
C PHE A 89 24.91 -9.97 9.62
N GLY A 90 24.21 -10.79 8.83
CA GLY A 90 24.65 -12.12 8.43
C GLY A 90 24.17 -13.23 9.37
N GLN A 91 23.76 -14.34 8.77
CA GLN A 91 23.36 -15.55 9.48
C GLN A 91 24.56 -16.48 9.69
N GLY A 92 24.57 -17.21 10.79
CA GLY A 92 25.58 -18.22 11.04
C GLY A 92 25.25 -19.12 12.23
N PRO A 93 26.17 -20.01 12.62
CA PRO A 93 25.93 -20.93 13.74
C PRO A 93 25.75 -20.21 15.09
N TRP A 94 26.09 -18.92 15.19
CA TRP A 94 25.78 -18.09 16.36
C TRP A 94 24.31 -17.64 16.42
N THR A 95 23.56 -17.67 15.32
CA THR A 95 22.17 -17.16 15.30
C THR A 95 21.29 -17.90 16.32
N PRO A 96 21.23 -19.25 16.36
CA PRO A 96 20.44 -19.97 17.35
C PRO A 96 20.85 -19.60 18.80
N TRP A 97 22.13 -19.39 19.07
CA TRP A 97 22.62 -18.95 20.37
C TRP A 97 22.13 -17.56 20.74
N GLN A 98 22.13 -16.62 19.79
CA GLN A 98 21.57 -15.28 20.01
C GLN A 98 20.05 -15.32 20.23
N MET A 99 19.34 -16.16 19.46
CA MET A 99 17.91 -16.37 19.64
C MET A 99 17.60 -16.87 21.06
N PHE A 100 18.40 -17.84 21.54
CA PHE A 100 18.23 -18.42 22.86
C PHE A 100 18.61 -17.42 23.96
N ALA A 101 19.74 -16.74 23.83
CA ALA A 101 20.23 -15.77 24.80
C ALA A 101 19.24 -14.62 25.03
N TRP A 102 18.75 -13.97 23.96
CA TRP A 102 17.71 -12.95 24.11
C TRP A 102 16.36 -13.56 24.50
N GLY A 103 16.04 -14.78 24.07
CA GLY A 103 14.89 -15.51 24.59
C GLY A 103 14.92 -15.62 26.12
N LEU A 104 16.06 -16.01 26.70
CA LEU A 104 16.27 -16.07 28.16
C LEU A 104 16.12 -14.71 28.84
N VAL A 105 16.56 -13.62 28.18
CA VAL A 105 16.34 -12.26 28.68
C VAL A 105 14.84 -11.94 28.79
N GLY A 106 14.04 -12.37 27.81
CA GLY A 106 12.58 -12.25 27.88
C GLY A 106 11.97 -13.04 29.04
N LEU A 107 12.46 -14.27 29.29
CA LEU A 107 12.05 -15.06 30.45
C LEU A 107 12.44 -14.39 31.77
N PHE A 108 13.65 -13.82 31.84
CA PHE A 108 14.12 -13.09 32.99
C PHE A 108 13.25 -11.86 33.29
N GLY A 109 12.84 -11.12 32.25
CA GLY A 109 11.88 -10.02 32.40
C GLY A 109 10.56 -10.46 33.02
N ALA A 110 10.02 -11.59 32.57
CA ALA A 110 8.78 -12.14 33.12
C ALA A 110 8.93 -12.62 34.58
N LEU A 111 10.06 -13.24 34.91
CA LEU A 111 10.39 -13.60 36.29
C LEU A 111 10.48 -12.36 37.17
N LEU A 112 11.16 -11.32 36.68
CA LEU A 112 11.29 -10.05 37.38
C LEU A 112 9.93 -9.40 37.64
N ALA A 113 9.01 -9.45 36.68
CA ALA A 113 7.63 -9.00 36.89
C ALA A 113 6.91 -9.79 37.97
N ARG A 114 7.11 -11.12 38.03
CA ARG A 114 6.51 -11.96 39.08
C ARG A 114 7.07 -11.63 40.47
N VAL A 115 8.39 -11.53 40.60
CA VAL A 115 9.08 -11.26 41.88
C VAL A 115 8.76 -9.85 42.39
N THR A 116 8.74 -8.85 41.50
CA THR A 116 8.44 -7.46 41.85
C THR A 116 6.95 -7.14 41.89
N ARG A 117 6.07 -8.14 41.70
CA ARG A 117 4.61 -7.97 41.59
C ARG A 117 4.22 -6.90 40.56
N GLY A 118 4.99 -6.83 39.48
CA GLY A 118 4.81 -5.90 38.38
C GLY A 118 5.19 -4.45 38.67
N ARG A 119 5.82 -4.14 39.82
CA ARG A 119 6.24 -2.78 40.18
C ARG A 119 7.76 -2.72 40.29
N ILE A 120 8.41 -2.03 39.35
CA ILE A 120 9.86 -1.88 39.35
C ILE A 120 10.24 -0.40 39.21
N GLY A 121 11.17 0.05 40.07
CA GLY A 121 11.74 1.39 39.99
C GLY A 121 12.80 1.51 38.89
N ARG A 122 13.11 2.74 38.47
CA ARG A 122 14.08 3.01 37.38
C ARG A 122 15.45 2.37 37.61
N TRP A 123 15.95 2.42 38.84
CA TRP A 123 17.27 1.90 39.19
C TRP A 123 17.30 0.37 39.28
N GLN A 124 16.20 -0.23 39.74
CA GLN A 124 16.05 -1.69 39.74
C GLN A 124 15.95 -2.23 38.32
N LEU A 125 15.26 -1.52 37.43
CA LEU A 125 15.20 -1.85 36.01
C LEU A 125 16.57 -1.69 35.35
N ALA A 126 17.34 -0.66 35.70
CA ALA A 126 18.71 -0.46 35.22
C ALA A 126 19.64 -1.60 35.66
N ALA A 127 19.57 -2.00 36.93
CA ALA A 127 20.32 -3.14 37.45
C ALA A 127 19.92 -4.45 36.74
N ALA A 128 18.62 -4.64 36.48
CA ALA A 128 18.13 -5.80 35.74
C ALA A 128 18.59 -5.79 34.26
N GLY A 129 18.59 -4.62 33.60
CA GLY A 129 19.13 -4.45 32.24
C GLY A 129 20.62 -4.75 32.16
N ALA A 130 21.40 -4.25 33.13
CA ALA A 130 22.83 -4.56 33.23
C ALA A 130 23.08 -6.06 33.44
N LEU A 131 22.34 -6.70 34.36
CA LEU A 131 22.43 -8.12 34.64
C LEU A 131 22.04 -8.97 33.43
N ALA A 132 20.97 -8.59 32.72
CA ALA A 132 20.55 -9.23 31.48
C ALA A 132 21.61 -9.11 30.39
N GLY A 133 22.26 -7.94 30.28
CA GLY A 133 23.36 -7.71 29.34
C GLY A 133 24.58 -8.59 29.63
N LEU A 134 24.97 -8.73 30.90
CA LEU A 134 26.04 -9.65 31.31
C LEU A 134 25.65 -11.11 31.07
N GLY A 135 24.41 -11.49 31.40
CA GLY A 135 23.89 -12.84 31.16
C GLY A 135 23.89 -13.22 29.68
N TYR A 136 23.52 -12.29 28.80
CA TYR A 136 23.66 -12.46 27.35
C TYR A 136 25.12 -12.71 26.96
N GLY A 137 26.05 -11.90 27.48
CA GLY A 137 27.50 -12.06 27.26
C GLY A 137 28.01 -13.45 27.63
N VAL A 138 27.62 -13.97 28.80
CA VAL A 138 28.01 -15.32 29.26
C VAL A 138 27.52 -16.41 28.30
N VAL A 139 26.26 -16.32 27.83
CA VAL A 139 25.73 -17.30 26.87
C VAL A 139 26.49 -17.22 25.54
N MET A 140 26.86 -16.02 25.10
CA MET A 140 27.64 -15.82 23.88
C MET A 140 29.08 -16.31 24.01
N ASP A 141 29.72 -16.17 25.17
CA ASP A 141 31.04 -16.76 25.44
C ASP A 141 30.99 -18.29 25.37
N VAL A 142 29.93 -18.90 25.95
CA VAL A 142 29.69 -20.34 25.86
C VAL A 142 29.44 -20.78 24.40
N SER A 143 28.69 -19.99 23.63
CA SER A 143 28.52 -20.21 22.19
C SER A 143 29.86 -20.23 21.47
N GLN A 144 30.75 -19.27 21.74
CA GLN A 144 32.08 -19.22 21.09
C GLN A 144 32.94 -20.41 21.50
N TRP A 145 32.92 -20.76 22.79
CA TRP A 145 33.63 -21.90 23.34
C TRP A 145 33.22 -23.24 22.69
N LEU A 146 31.91 -23.45 22.49
CA LEU A 146 31.37 -24.70 21.94
C LEU A 146 31.46 -24.79 20.41
N LEU A 147 31.38 -23.67 19.70
CA LEU A 147 31.42 -23.64 18.23
C LEU A 147 32.84 -23.58 17.66
N TYR A 148 33.73 -22.83 18.30
CA TYR A 148 35.05 -22.51 17.76
C TYR A 148 36.21 -22.99 18.63
N GLY A 149 35.95 -23.44 19.86
CA GLY A 149 36.98 -23.85 20.84
C GLY A 149 37.55 -25.26 20.67
N GLY A 150 37.13 -26.03 19.67
CA GLY A 150 37.56 -27.42 19.48
C GLY A 150 37.04 -28.32 20.62
N THR A 151 37.95 -29.02 21.32
CA THR A 151 37.56 -29.80 22.52
C THR A 151 37.33 -28.85 23.69
N PRO A 152 36.12 -28.80 24.29
CA PRO A 152 35.79 -27.84 25.34
C PRO A 152 36.66 -28.04 26.58
N LYS A 153 37.59 -27.13 26.85
CA LYS A 153 38.40 -27.06 28.07
C LYS A 153 38.04 -25.84 28.90
N GLN A 154 38.08 -25.97 30.22
CA GLN A 154 37.78 -24.87 31.15
C GLN A 154 38.71 -23.66 30.95
N SER A 155 40.00 -23.90 30.67
CA SER A 155 40.96 -22.83 30.38
C SER A 155 40.58 -21.99 29.15
N THR A 156 40.03 -22.62 28.11
CA THR A 156 39.57 -21.93 26.90
C THR A 156 38.31 -21.11 27.15
N LEU A 157 37.39 -21.58 28.00
CA LEU A 157 36.22 -20.80 28.40
C LEU A 157 36.63 -19.55 29.20
N ILE A 158 37.54 -19.71 30.16
CA ILE A 158 38.09 -18.57 30.93
C ILE A 158 38.76 -17.56 29.98
N ALA A 159 39.54 -18.02 29.00
CA ALA A 159 40.19 -17.15 28.02
C ALA A 159 39.17 -16.37 27.17
N TYR A 160 38.09 -17.01 26.69
CA TYR A 160 37.01 -16.33 25.99
C TYR A 160 36.35 -15.27 26.87
N SER A 161 35.99 -15.62 28.12
CA SER A 161 35.33 -14.69 29.05
C SER A 161 36.20 -13.51 29.47
N ILE A 162 37.52 -13.69 29.62
CA ILE A 162 38.44 -12.56 29.88
C ILE A 162 38.49 -11.64 28.66
N THR A 163 38.57 -12.21 27.46
CA THR A 163 38.69 -11.44 26.21
C THR A 163 37.41 -10.67 25.87
N SER A 164 36.24 -11.24 26.18
CA SER A 164 34.94 -10.61 25.93
C SER A 164 34.51 -9.63 27.03
N LEU A 165 35.18 -9.64 28.19
CA LEU A 165 34.77 -8.86 29.37
C LEU A 165 34.58 -7.35 29.09
N PRO A 166 35.48 -6.63 28.39
CA PRO A 166 35.28 -5.20 28.11
C PRO A 166 34.01 -4.96 27.27
N TRP A 167 33.73 -5.84 26.31
CA TRP A 167 32.54 -5.76 25.48
C TRP A 167 31.29 -6.06 26.30
N ASN A 168 31.33 -7.07 27.18
CA ASN A 168 30.22 -7.42 28.06
C ASN A 168 29.91 -6.30 29.06
N ILE A 169 30.93 -5.61 29.59
CA ILE A 169 30.78 -4.41 30.42
C ILE A 169 30.13 -3.27 29.64
N ALA A 170 30.62 -2.98 28.42
CA ALA A 170 30.02 -1.95 27.56
C ALA A 170 28.55 -2.23 27.26
N HIS A 171 28.20 -3.50 27.00
CA HIS A 171 26.81 -3.92 26.80
C HIS A 171 25.96 -3.72 28.06
N ALA A 172 26.45 -4.16 29.22
CA ALA A 172 25.76 -4.00 30.49
C ALA A 172 25.54 -2.51 30.85
N ALA A 173 26.56 -1.68 30.67
CA ALA A 173 26.48 -0.24 30.90
C ALA A 173 25.48 0.43 29.93
N GLY A 174 25.52 0.06 28.66
CA GLY A 174 24.54 0.53 27.67
C GLY A 174 23.12 0.22 28.09
N ASN A 175 22.84 -1.03 28.48
CA ASN A 175 21.50 -1.43 28.93
C ASN A 175 21.07 -0.67 30.20
N ALA A 176 21.98 -0.47 31.17
CA ALA A 176 21.68 0.34 32.34
C ALA A 176 21.25 1.77 31.97
N VAL A 177 21.98 2.42 31.05
CA VAL A 177 21.68 3.79 30.59
C VAL A 177 20.32 3.84 29.87
N PHE A 178 20.05 2.90 28.96
CA PHE A 178 18.76 2.84 28.25
C PHE A 178 17.59 2.57 29.19
N ALA A 179 17.76 1.65 30.14
CA ALA A 179 16.76 1.36 31.15
C ALA A 179 16.44 2.59 32.04
N ILE A 180 17.44 3.40 32.39
CA ILE A 180 17.23 4.67 33.12
C ILE A 180 16.48 5.67 32.24
N ALA A 181 16.94 5.85 30.99
CA ALA A 181 16.43 6.89 30.10
C ALA A 181 15.00 6.60 29.60
N PHE A 182 14.71 5.36 29.22
CA PHE A 182 13.48 5.01 28.49
C PHE A 182 12.65 3.91 29.16
N GLY A 183 13.22 3.16 30.11
CA GLY A 183 12.60 1.96 30.67
C GLY A 183 11.19 2.17 31.25
N PRO A 184 10.94 3.14 32.15
CA PRO A 184 9.62 3.38 32.72
C PRO A 184 8.57 3.80 31.67
N ALA A 185 8.98 4.62 30.70
CA ALA A 185 8.12 5.07 29.60
C ALA A 185 7.75 3.89 28.69
N LEU A 186 8.72 3.04 28.36
CA LEU A 186 8.52 1.87 27.52
C LEU A 186 7.64 0.82 28.21
N ILE A 187 7.88 0.50 29.49
CA ILE A 187 7.00 -0.41 30.26
C ILE A 187 5.56 0.08 30.24
N SER A 188 5.37 1.39 30.46
CA SER A 188 4.04 1.99 30.49
C SER A 188 3.40 2.00 29.10
N ALA A 189 4.17 2.24 28.03
CA ALA A 189 3.69 2.16 26.66
C ALA A 189 3.26 0.72 26.30
N VAL A 190 4.08 -0.28 26.62
CA VAL A 190 3.79 -1.69 26.33
C VAL A 190 2.59 -2.20 27.14
N ARG A 191 2.50 -1.87 28.45
CA ARG A 191 1.35 -2.25 29.27
C ARG A 191 0.06 -1.60 28.79
N ARG A 192 0.09 -0.31 28.44
CA ARG A 192 -1.08 0.37 27.85
C ARG A 192 -1.49 -0.27 26.53
N ALA A 193 -0.51 -0.62 25.68
CA ALA A 193 -0.78 -1.33 24.44
C ALA A 193 -1.42 -2.70 24.71
N SER A 194 -0.88 -3.48 25.66
CA SER A 194 -1.42 -4.80 26.03
C SER A 194 -2.84 -4.72 26.61
N GLN A 195 -3.09 -3.81 27.55
CA GLN A 195 -4.40 -3.64 28.20
C GLN A 195 -5.49 -3.22 27.21
N LYS A 196 -5.16 -2.45 26.17
CA LYS A 196 -6.10 -2.08 25.10
C LYS A 196 -6.49 -3.26 24.21
N LEU A 197 -5.70 -4.32 24.20
CA LEU A 197 -5.90 -5.47 23.31
C LEU A 197 -6.65 -6.63 24.00
N GLU A 198 -6.58 -6.72 25.33
CA GLU A 198 -7.33 -7.64 26.20
C GLU A 198 -8.68 -7.03 26.64
N ALA A 199 -9.60 -6.81 25.71
CA ALA A 199 -10.99 -6.55 26.06
C ALA A 199 -11.70 -7.87 26.37
N VAL A 200 -11.97 -8.13 27.66
CA VAL A 200 -12.79 -9.26 28.09
C VAL A 200 -14.26 -8.94 27.77
N TRP A 201 -14.85 -9.67 26.84
CA TRP A 201 -16.29 -9.65 26.64
C TRP A 201 -16.94 -10.40 27.80
N LEU A 202 -17.69 -9.69 28.64
CA LEU A 202 -18.56 -10.34 29.61
C LEU A 202 -19.67 -11.08 28.85
N PRO A 203 -19.99 -12.33 29.21
CA PRO A 203 -21.10 -13.04 28.59
C PRO A 203 -22.41 -12.26 28.78
N PRO A 204 -23.33 -12.29 27.80
CA PRO A 204 -24.62 -11.64 27.93
C PRO A 204 -25.39 -12.25 29.10
N GLY A 205 -25.68 -11.45 30.13
CA GLY A 205 -26.51 -11.88 31.27
C GLY A 205 -25.95 -11.61 32.66
N VAL A 206 -24.79 -10.96 32.84
CA VAL A 206 -24.37 -10.50 34.18
C VAL A 206 -25.23 -9.28 34.57
N PRO A 207 -26.09 -9.36 35.61
CA PRO A 207 -26.96 -8.24 35.98
C PRO A 207 -26.12 -7.07 36.51
N MET A 208 -26.21 -5.94 35.81
CA MET A 208 -25.65 -4.63 36.19
C MET A 208 -26.41 -4.03 37.39
N GLN A 209 -26.45 -4.73 38.51
CA GLN A 209 -27.15 -4.27 39.73
C GLN A 209 -26.24 -4.10 40.94
N GLY A 210 -24.95 -4.39 40.81
CA GLY A 210 -24.00 -4.21 41.91
C GLY A 210 -22.62 -3.84 41.40
N LEU A 211 -22.42 -2.56 41.07
CA LEU A 211 -21.18 -1.80 41.32
C LEU A 211 -21.30 -0.39 40.72
N ALA A 212 -21.61 0.56 41.61
CA ALA A 212 -21.24 1.97 41.58
C ALA A 212 -21.74 2.86 40.42
N ILE A 213 -23.07 3.04 40.40
CA ILE A 213 -23.72 4.30 40.04
C ILE A 213 -23.55 5.25 41.24
N PRO A 214 -22.42 5.99 41.35
CA PRO A 214 -22.57 7.44 41.49
C PRO A 214 -21.45 8.28 40.83
N ALA A 215 -20.54 7.69 40.04
CA ALA A 215 -19.51 8.47 39.33
C ALA A 215 -19.96 8.97 37.94
N LEU A 216 -21.03 8.38 37.38
CA LEU A 216 -21.49 8.64 36.01
C LEU A 216 -22.61 9.69 35.89
N LEU A 217 -23.18 10.15 37.01
CA LEU A 217 -24.26 11.15 37.01
C LEU A 217 -23.76 12.60 37.07
N ALA A 218 -22.46 12.84 37.26
CA ALA A 218 -21.88 14.19 37.22
C ALA A 218 -21.49 14.68 35.81
N ILE A 219 -21.56 13.82 34.78
CA ILE A 219 -21.13 14.16 33.41
C ILE A 219 -22.31 14.40 32.45
N VAL A 220 -23.53 14.03 32.83
CA VAL A 220 -24.68 14.02 31.90
C VAL A 220 -25.53 15.31 31.92
N VAL A 221 -25.28 16.26 32.84
CA VAL A 221 -26.07 17.51 32.92
C VAL A 221 -25.42 18.67 32.12
N GLY A 222 -24.32 18.43 31.40
CA GLY A 222 -23.51 19.50 30.79
C GLY A 222 -23.49 19.59 29.26
N PHE A 223 -24.35 18.91 28.51
CA PHE A 223 -24.38 19.04 27.04
C PHE A 223 -25.81 18.93 26.50
N PRO A 224 -26.48 20.04 26.16
CA PRO A 224 -27.73 19.99 25.41
C PRO A 224 -27.44 19.68 23.94
N ALA A 225 -28.14 18.65 23.45
CA ALA A 225 -28.84 18.62 22.17
C ALA A 225 -28.13 19.18 20.93
N LEU A 226 -27.60 18.28 20.08
CA LEU A 226 -27.75 18.32 18.62
C LEU A 226 -27.26 16.98 18.02
N ALA A 227 -28.01 15.89 18.26
CA ALA A 227 -27.85 14.64 17.52
C ALA A 227 -29.15 13.83 17.52
N GLY A 228 -30.26 14.49 17.21
CA GLY A 228 -31.50 13.84 16.80
C GLY A 228 -31.69 14.10 15.31
N GLY A 229 -31.20 13.18 14.47
CA GLY A 229 -31.23 13.34 13.01
C GLY A 229 -30.99 12.04 12.27
N ALA A 230 -32.03 11.22 12.22
CA ALA A 230 -32.38 10.25 11.17
C ALA A 230 -31.28 9.33 10.58
N TYR A 231 -31.41 8.03 10.90
CA TYR A 231 -31.05 6.93 10.00
C TYR A 231 -31.86 7.05 8.70
N GLY A 232 -31.32 7.79 7.73
CA GLY A 232 -31.80 7.83 6.36
C GLY A 232 -30.81 7.09 5.46
N GLY A 233 -31.25 5.97 4.88
CA GLY A 233 -30.52 5.31 3.81
C GLY A 233 -30.28 6.30 2.66
N THR A 234 -29.03 6.72 2.48
CA THR A 234 -28.63 7.49 1.31
C THR A 234 -27.85 6.60 0.36
N SER A 235 -28.28 6.66 -0.89
CA SER A 235 -27.73 5.97 -2.04
C SER A 235 -26.20 6.02 -2.11
N SER A 236 -25.58 4.92 -2.55
CA SER A 236 -24.14 4.76 -2.84
C SER A 236 -23.49 5.85 -3.73
N LYS A 237 -24.26 6.78 -4.29
CA LYS A 237 -23.74 7.96 -4.99
C LYS A 237 -23.12 9.00 -4.05
N SER A 238 -23.46 9.09 -2.76
CA SER A 238 -23.00 10.23 -1.93
C SER A 238 -21.57 10.11 -1.38
N ALA A 239 -21.07 8.89 -1.16
CA ALA A 239 -19.82 8.68 -0.42
C ALA A 239 -18.56 8.77 -1.31
N GLY A 240 -18.57 8.16 -2.49
CA GLY A 240 -17.48 8.33 -3.46
C GLY A 240 -17.37 9.78 -3.96
N ASP A 241 -18.49 10.48 -4.08
CA ASP A 241 -18.54 11.87 -4.56
C ASP A 241 -17.84 12.83 -3.58
N SER A 242 -17.96 12.61 -2.26
CA SER A 242 -17.29 13.44 -1.25
C SER A 242 -15.77 13.23 -1.25
N VAL A 243 -15.31 11.98 -1.35
CA VAL A 243 -13.88 11.64 -1.49
C VAL A 243 -13.31 12.25 -2.75
N ARG A 244 -14.04 12.16 -3.88
CA ARG A 244 -13.57 12.73 -5.14
C ARG A 244 -13.45 14.25 -5.08
N ALA A 245 -14.49 14.93 -4.59
CA ALA A 245 -14.49 16.39 -4.52
C ALA A 245 -13.44 16.91 -3.52
N GLY A 246 -13.33 16.27 -2.35
CA GLY A 246 -12.33 16.62 -1.32
C GLY A 246 -10.90 16.35 -1.79
N GLY A 247 -10.62 15.14 -2.25
CA GLY A 247 -9.31 14.71 -2.72
C GLY A 247 -8.81 15.53 -3.90
N LEU A 248 -9.68 15.85 -4.86
CA LEU A 248 -9.34 16.71 -5.99
C LEU A 248 -8.90 18.11 -5.52
N ARG A 249 -9.71 18.78 -4.69
CA ARG A 249 -9.36 20.12 -4.17
C ARG A 249 -8.04 20.10 -3.39
N TRP A 250 -7.84 19.07 -2.57
CA TRP A 250 -6.62 18.95 -1.77
C TRP A 250 -5.39 18.71 -2.65
N LEU A 251 -5.48 17.81 -3.65
CA LEU A 251 -4.39 17.59 -4.60
C LEU A 251 -4.06 18.86 -5.38
N LEU A 252 -5.05 19.57 -5.91
CA LEU A 252 -4.82 20.85 -6.60
C LEU A 252 -4.04 21.85 -5.73
N ALA A 253 -4.33 21.92 -4.43
CA ALA A 253 -3.61 22.77 -3.49
C ALA A 253 -2.16 22.28 -3.22
N ALA A 254 -1.95 20.96 -3.23
CA ALA A 254 -0.67 20.30 -2.96
C ALA A 254 0.38 20.46 -4.07
N GLN A 255 -0.01 20.85 -5.30
CA GLN A 255 0.91 21.06 -6.42
C GLN A 255 2.01 22.07 -6.08
N ASN A 256 3.25 21.84 -6.46
CA ASN A 256 4.34 22.81 -6.35
C ASN A 256 4.38 23.77 -7.56
N ARG A 257 5.16 24.86 -7.47
CA ARG A 257 5.29 25.85 -8.57
C ARG A 257 6.03 25.30 -9.79
N ASP A 258 6.83 24.26 -9.62
CA ASP A 258 7.49 23.50 -10.69
C ASP A 258 6.51 22.61 -11.49
N GLY A 259 5.23 22.57 -11.10
CA GLY A 259 4.18 21.79 -11.73
C GLY A 259 4.01 20.39 -11.13
N GLY A 260 4.99 19.92 -10.35
CA GLY A 260 5.02 18.59 -9.75
C GLY A 260 4.36 18.53 -8.38
N PHE A 261 4.50 17.38 -7.72
CA PHE A 261 3.92 17.11 -6.41
C PHE A 261 4.97 16.54 -5.45
N PRO A 262 5.03 17.03 -4.20
CA PRO A 262 5.98 16.54 -3.21
C PRO A 262 5.40 15.37 -2.40
N GLU A 263 6.27 14.61 -1.73
CA GLU A 263 5.85 13.58 -0.76
C GLU A 263 5.07 14.18 0.42
N SER A 264 5.50 15.35 0.89
CA SER A 264 4.94 16.05 2.06
C SER A 264 4.56 17.49 1.69
N PRO A 265 3.32 17.73 1.23
CA PRO A 265 2.88 19.09 0.88
C PRO A 265 2.90 20.05 2.07
N GLY A 266 3.30 21.29 1.81
CA GLY A 266 3.32 22.37 2.82
C GLY A 266 4.58 22.43 3.69
N SER A 267 5.52 21.49 3.56
CA SER A 267 6.82 21.54 4.26
C SER A 267 7.93 22.25 3.48
N GLY A 268 7.65 22.72 2.26
CA GLY A 268 8.67 23.22 1.33
C GLY A 268 9.44 22.10 0.59
N ALA A 269 9.01 20.85 0.72
CA ALA A 269 9.59 19.72 0.00
C ALA A 269 9.51 19.89 -1.52
N THR A 270 10.56 19.43 -2.20
CA THR A 270 10.64 19.37 -3.67
C THR A 270 9.67 18.35 -4.22
N SER A 271 9.28 18.53 -5.48
CA SER A 271 8.47 17.55 -6.18
C SER A 271 9.25 16.26 -6.41
N SER A 272 8.54 15.15 -6.45
CA SER A 272 9.09 13.83 -6.75
C SER A 272 8.36 13.19 -7.93
N PRO A 273 9.06 12.45 -8.80
CA PRO A 273 8.44 11.83 -9.98
C PRO A 273 7.30 10.87 -9.67
N ARG A 274 7.45 10.07 -8.60
CA ARG A 274 6.45 9.07 -8.19
C ARG A 274 5.13 9.72 -7.79
N GLU A 275 5.19 10.74 -6.94
CA GLU A 275 4.04 11.47 -6.43
C GLU A 275 3.38 12.27 -7.55
N THR A 276 4.18 12.90 -8.41
CA THR A 276 3.73 13.62 -9.61
C THR A 276 2.98 12.71 -10.57
N ALA A 277 3.50 11.52 -10.87
CA ALA A 277 2.84 10.56 -11.75
C ALA A 277 1.51 10.04 -11.18
N TRP A 278 1.45 9.71 -9.89
CA TRP A 278 0.19 9.29 -9.26
C TRP A 278 -0.85 10.42 -9.23
N ALA A 279 -0.44 11.63 -8.86
CA ALA A 279 -1.30 12.81 -8.89
C ALA A 279 -1.83 13.07 -10.30
N ALA A 280 -0.97 13.02 -11.33
CA ALA A 280 -1.37 13.18 -12.73
C ALA A 280 -2.44 12.15 -13.15
N LEU A 281 -2.26 10.87 -12.84
CA LEU A 281 -3.26 9.83 -13.14
C LEU A 281 -4.62 10.12 -12.48
N ALA A 282 -4.60 10.56 -11.22
CA ALA A 282 -5.80 10.87 -10.47
C ALA A 282 -6.52 12.12 -11.01
N LEU A 283 -5.77 13.18 -11.32
CA LEU A 283 -6.28 14.43 -11.89
C LEU A 283 -6.85 14.20 -13.30
N ALA A 284 -6.16 13.43 -14.15
CA ALA A 284 -6.69 13.03 -15.45
C ALA A 284 -7.96 12.16 -15.33
N ALA A 285 -8.03 11.29 -14.33
CA ALA A 285 -9.24 10.52 -14.05
C ALA A 285 -10.40 11.40 -13.58
N ALA A 286 -10.11 12.49 -12.85
CA ALA A 286 -11.06 13.53 -12.47
C ALA A 286 -11.48 14.43 -13.65
N GLY A 287 -10.74 14.41 -14.76
CA GLY A 287 -11.05 15.17 -15.97
C GLY A 287 -10.33 16.51 -16.07
N GLU A 288 -9.30 16.74 -15.25
CA GLU A 288 -8.47 17.94 -15.32
C GLU A 288 -7.59 17.96 -16.57
N ASP A 289 -7.38 19.15 -17.12
CA ASP A 289 -6.43 19.38 -18.23
C ASP A 289 -5.02 19.61 -17.69
N LEU A 290 -4.22 18.55 -17.68
CA LEU A 290 -2.88 18.56 -17.12
C LEU A 290 -1.89 19.46 -17.87
N SER A 291 -2.18 19.81 -19.12
CA SER A 291 -1.34 20.70 -19.92
C SER A 291 -1.46 22.16 -19.51
N SER A 292 -2.60 22.54 -18.91
CA SER A 292 -2.86 23.89 -18.43
C SER A 292 -2.87 24.00 -16.90
N LEU A 293 -3.02 22.88 -16.17
CA LEU A 293 -3.09 22.84 -14.71
C LEU A 293 -1.75 23.24 -14.07
N ARG A 294 -1.72 24.44 -13.46
CA ARG A 294 -0.55 25.02 -12.80
C ARG A 294 -0.94 26.00 -11.70
N LYS A 295 -0.02 26.22 -10.75
CA LYS A 295 -0.07 27.40 -9.86
C LYS A 295 0.20 28.69 -10.66
N PRO A 296 -0.32 29.86 -10.20
CA PRO A 296 -0.05 31.14 -10.85
C PRO A 296 1.46 31.40 -11.02
N GLY A 297 1.89 31.67 -12.26
CA GLY A 297 3.30 31.88 -12.61
C GLY A 297 4.19 30.62 -12.57
N GLY A 298 3.61 29.44 -12.34
CA GLY A 298 4.33 28.16 -12.31
C GLY A 298 4.30 27.40 -13.63
N ARG A 299 4.85 26.19 -13.61
CA ARG A 299 4.81 25.21 -14.71
C ARG A 299 3.59 24.28 -14.59
N SER A 300 3.19 23.67 -15.71
CA SER A 300 2.09 22.70 -15.73
C SER A 300 2.49 21.34 -15.20
N VAL A 301 1.51 20.48 -14.90
CA VAL A 301 1.77 19.07 -14.55
C VAL A 301 2.48 18.34 -15.69
N VAL A 302 2.13 18.62 -16.95
CA VAL A 302 2.82 18.04 -18.11
C VAL A 302 4.28 18.49 -18.19
N ASP A 303 4.57 19.77 -17.90
CA ASP A 303 5.95 20.26 -17.87
C ASP A 303 6.78 19.56 -16.78
N ALA A 304 6.17 19.29 -15.62
CA ALA A 304 6.81 18.53 -14.54
C ALA A 304 7.10 17.09 -14.98
N LEU A 305 6.13 16.40 -15.58
CA LEU A 305 6.33 15.04 -16.11
C LEU A 305 7.43 15.00 -17.20
N ILE A 306 7.51 16.03 -18.06
CA ILE A 306 8.60 16.17 -19.04
C ILE A 306 9.95 16.32 -18.33
N SER A 307 10.01 17.14 -17.27
CA SER A 307 11.21 17.29 -16.44
C SER A 307 11.61 15.96 -15.81
N ASP A 308 10.66 15.28 -15.15
CA ASP A 308 10.86 13.99 -14.50
C ASP A 308 11.39 12.95 -15.48
N SER A 309 10.85 12.89 -16.71
CA SER A 309 11.30 11.94 -17.74
C SER A 309 12.76 12.14 -18.14
N ARG A 310 13.26 13.38 -18.14
CA ARG A 310 14.67 13.70 -18.45
C ARG A 310 15.59 13.38 -17.28
N GLU A 311 15.08 13.51 -16.06
CA GLU A 311 15.86 13.30 -14.84
C GLU A 311 16.05 11.82 -14.50
N MET A 312 15.27 10.93 -15.13
CA MET A 312 15.37 9.47 -14.98
C MET A 312 16.79 8.94 -15.24
N GLU A 313 17.57 9.61 -16.09
CA GLU A 313 18.95 9.24 -16.39
C GLU A 313 19.96 9.70 -15.32
N SER A 314 19.64 10.75 -14.56
CA SER A 314 20.56 11.42 -13.62
C SER A 314 20.34 11.06 -12.14
N GLN A 315 19.18 10.52 -11.76
CA GLN A 315 18.90 10.15 -10.37
C GLN A 315 19.53 8.80 -10.02
N THR A 316 20.74 8.85 -9.44
CA THR A 316 21.49 7.70 -8.92
C THR A 316 21.30 7.48 -7.41
N GLY A 317 20.50 8.32 -6.75
CA GLY A 317 20.29 8.31 -5.29
C GLY A 317 19.15 7.41 -4.82
N ASP A 318 18.18 7.12 -5.68
CA ASP A 318 17.05 6.27 -5.37
C ASP A 318 17.44 4.79 -5.49
N SER A 319 16.90 3.97 -4.59
CA SER A 319 17.12 2.53 -4.66
C SER A 319 16.71 2.01 -6.05
N PRO A 320 17.38 0.99 -6.61
CA PRO A 320 16.90 0.36 -7.84
C PRO A 320 15.42 -0.03 -7.71
N GLU A 321 15.01 -0.52 -6.53
CA GLU A 321 13.73 -0.30 -5.80
C GLU A 321 12.75 0.72 -6.42
N GLU A 322 13.07 1.96 -6.16
CA GLU A 322 12.23 3.11 -6.42
C GLU A 322 12.19 3.45 -7.89
N ARG A 323 13.32 3.37 -8.61
CA ARG A 323 13.42 3.66 -10.05
C ARG A 323 12.58 2.72 -10.91
N ALA A 324 12.43 1.47 -10.48
CA ALA A 324 11.68 0.51 -11.25
C ALA A 324 10.19 0.86 -11.34
N GLY A 325 9.66 0.85 -12.56
CA GLY A 325 8.28 1.22 -12.83
C GLY A 325 8.10 2.71 -13.11
N TRP A 326 9.16 3.53 -13.09
CA TRP A 326 9.06 4.96 -13.40
C TRP A 326 8.64 5.18 -14.84
N GLU A 327 9.26 4.51 -15.81
CA GLU A 327 8.94 4.70 -17.22
C GLU A 327 7.50 4.28 -17.47
N GLU A 328 7.05 3.17 -16.86
CA GLU A 328 5.67 2.72 -16.98
C GLU A 328 4.68 3.72 -16.38
N ARG A 329 4.96 4.28 -15.20
CA ARG A 329 4.08 5.26 -14.54
C ARG A 329 4.08 6.60 -15.26
N ILE A 330 5.23 7.10 -15.71
CA ILE A 330 5.35 8.34 -16.49
C ILE A 330 4.69 8.18 -17.85
N ALA A 331 4.89 7.05 -18.54
CA ALA A 331 4.19 6.77 -19.80
C ALA A 331 2.67 6.70 -19.62
N LEU A 332 2.20 6.10 -18.52
CA LEU A 332 0.79 6.09 -18.15
C LEU A 332 0.25 7.50 -17.88
N ALA A 333 0.98 8.31 -17.11
CA ALA A 333 0.62 9.68 -16.77
C ALA A 333 0.63 10.60 -18.01
N ALA A 334 1.65 10.49 -18.86
CA ALA A 334 1.76 11.23 -20.12
C ALA A 334 0.58 10.91 -21.05
N ALA A 335 0.26 9.62 -21.23
CA ALA A 335 -0.90 9.21 -22.02
C ALA A 335 -2.23 9.70 -21.42
N ALA A 336 -2.36 9.67 -20.09
CA ALA A 336 -3.53 10.18 -19.38
C ALA A 336 -3.68 11.70 -19.52
N ALA A 337 -2.56 12.43 -19.59
CA ALA A 337 -2.49 13.86 -19.89
C ALA A 337 -2.81 14.18 -21.37
N GLY A 338 -2.96 13.16 -22.23
CA GLY A 338 -3.15 13.34 -23.67
C GLY A 338 -1.86 13.64 -24.44
N ALA A 339 -0.70 13.56 -23.78
CA ALA A 339 0.60 13.66 -24.44
C ALA A 339 0.95 12.36 -25.19
N ASN A 340 1.97 12.41 -26.06
CA ASN A 340 2.43 11.28 -26.85
C ASN A 340 3.58 10.55 -26.14
N PRO A 341 3.37 9.36 -25.55
CA PRO A 341 4.45 8.63 -24.86
C PRO A 341 5.49 7.99 -25.80
N HIS A 342 5.33 8.08 -27.13
CA HIS A 342 6.37 7.71 -28.10
C HIS A 342 7.42 8.81 -28.31
N ASP A 343 7.10 10.04 -27.89
CA ASP A 343 7.95 11.21 -27.99
C ASP A 343 7.64 12.12 -26.79
N PHE A 344 8.22 11.78 -25.64
CA PHE A 344 7.96 12.45 -24.38
C PHE A 344 9.26 12.78 -23.66
N GLY A 345 9.53 14.08 -23.50
CA GLY A 345 10.74 14.57 -22.84
C GLY A 345 12.06 14.24 -23.53
N GLY A 346 12.03 13.74 -24.77
CA GLY A 346 13.21 13.23 -25.49
C GLY A 346 13.28 11.70 -25.54
N HIS A 347 12.34 11.01 -24.91
CA HIS A 347 12.31 9.54 -24.80
C HIS A 347 11.19 8.93 -25.63
N ASN A 348 11.45 7.72 -26.13
CA ASN A 348 10.42 6.84 -26.67
C ASN A 348 10.06 5.81 -25.60
N LEU A 349 9.32 6.27 -24.58
CA LEU A 349 8.98 5.45 -23.41
C LEU A 349 8.27 4.15 -23.81
N VAL A 350 7.38 4.19 -24.82
CA VAL A 350 6.70 2.98 -25.32
C VAL A 350 7.70 2.00 -25.93
N GLY A 351 8.65 2.48 -26.73
CA GLY A 351 9.72 1.68 -27.33
C GLY A 351 10.65 1.07 -26.28
N GLU A 352 11.06 1.87 -25.29
CA GLU A 352 11.94 1.47 -24.19
C GLU A 352 11.28 0.39 -23.32
N ILE A 353 10.03 0.61 -22.88
CA ILE A 353 9.27 -0.40 -22.12
C ILE A 353 9.11 -1.69 -22.94
N ARG A 354 8.83 -1.58 -24.24
CA ARG A 354 8.71 -2.74 -25.13
C ARG A 354 10.01 -3.53 -25.22
N ALA A 355 11.16 -2.85 -25.27
CA ALA A 355 12.48 -3.49 -25.35
C ALA A 355 12.81 -4.29 -24.07
N ARG A 356 12.28 -3.87 -22.90
CA ARG A 356 12.48 -4.57 -21.62
C ARG A 356 11.64 -5.84 -21.46
N ILE A 357 10.58 -6.02 -22.25
CA ILE A 357 9.78 -7.25 -22.22
C ILE A 357 10.56 -8.37 -22.91
N GLY A 358 11.19 -9.21 -22.09
CA GLY A 358 12.02 -10.32 -22.53
C GLY A 358 11.27 -11.37 -23.35
N LYS A 359 12.02 -12.35 -23.87
CA LYS A 359 11.46 -13.50 -24.62
C LYS A 359 10.48 -14.33 -23.79
N SER A 360 10.63 -14.35 -22.47
CA SER A 360 9.69 -14.99 -21.53
C SER A 360 8.32 -14.31 -21.47
N GLY A 361 8.27 -13.01 -21.82
CA GLY A 361 7.12 -12.13 -21.59
C GLY A 361 7.21 -11.31 -20.30
N ALA A 362 8.22 -11.53 -19.45
CA ALA A 362 8.42 -10.74 -18.25
C ALA A 362 9.27 -9.49 -18.51
N VAL A 363 9.02 -8.45 -17.73
CA VAL A 363 9.99 -7.38 -17.49
C VAL A 363 10.93 -7.84 -16.37
N ASN A 364 12.23 -7.75 -16.60
CA ASN A 364 13.22 -8.11 -15.59
C ASN A 364 13.79 -6.87 -14.90
N TYR A 365 14.15 -7.03 -13.63
CA TYR A 365 14.53 -5.95 -12.72
C TYR A 365 16.02 -5.59 -12.80
N TYR A 366 16.91 -6.50 -12.37
CA TYR A 366 18.36 -6.30 -12.37
C TYR A 366 19.08 -6.84 -13.61
N GLY A 367 18.35 -7.52 -14.51
CA GLY A 367 18.91 -8.16 -15.69
C GLY A 367 18.23 -9.49 -16.01
N PRO A 368 18.72 -10.25 -17.01
CA PRO A 368 18.16 -11.54 -17.37
C PRO A 368 18.07 -12.49 -16.17
N GLY A 369 16.86 -12.98 -15.86
CA GLY A 369 16.64 -13.97 -14.80
C GLY A 369 15.94 -13.46 -13.54
N ASP A 370 15.66 -12.16 -13.43
CA ASP A 370 14.94 -11.57 -12.30
C ASP A 370 13.60 -10.93 -12.71
N PRO A 371 12.57 -11.74 -13.00
CA PRO A 371 11.31 -11.25 -13.54
C PRO A 371 10.40 -10.66 -12.46
N SER A 372 9.82 -9.48 -12.70
CA SER A 372 8.86 -8.85 -11.80
C SER A 372 7.44 -8.94 -12.32
N VAL A 373 6.54 -9.47 -11.48
CA VAL A 373 5.09 -9.55 -11.79
C VAL A 373 4.50 -8.16 -11.90
N ASN A 374 4.84 -7.30 -10.94
CA ASN A 374 4.31 -5.95 -10.84
C ASN A 374 4.76 -5.07 -12.01
N LEU A 375 6.05 -5.06 -12.33
CA LEU A 375 6.56 -4.31 -13.50
C LEU A 375 5.95 -4.81 -14.81
N THR A 376 5.79 -6.13 -14.95
CA THR A 376 5.17 -6.68 -16.16
C THR A 376 3.70 -6.24 -16.29
N ALA A 377 2.97 -6.12 -15.19
CA ALA A 377 1.61 -5.59 -15.19
C ALA A 377 1.56 -4.11 -15.61
N TYR A 378 2.41 -3.26 -15.02
CA TYR A 378 2.49 -1.85 -15.40
C TYR A 378 3.00 -1.63 -16.82
N ALA A 379 3.90 -2.48 -17.33
CA ALA A 379 4.35 -2.41 -18.72
C ALA A 379 3.21 -2.70 -19.70
N ILE A 380 2.36 -3.69 -19.42
CA ILE A 380 1.15 -3.94 -20.23
C ILE A 380 0.24 -2.71 -20.22
N LEU A 381 0.01 -2.10 -19.06
CA LEU A 381 -0.84 -0.91 -18.92
C LEU A 381 -0.25 0.27 -19.72
N ALA A 382 1.05 0.54 -19.58
CA ALA A 382 1.75 1.62 -20.26
C ALA A 382 1.76 1.45 -21.78
N LEU A 383 2.06 0.25 -22.29
CA LEU A 383 2.00 -0.05 -23.71
C LEU A 383 0.58 0.13 -24.28
N ARG A 384 -0.44 -0.30 -23.52
CA ARG A 384 -1.85 -0.08 -23.91
C ARG A 384 -2.22 1.40 -23.91
N ALA A 385 -1.72 2.18 -22.96
CA ALA A 385 -1.91 3.63 -22.92
C ALA A 385 -1.25 4.33 -24.11
N GLY A 386 -0.05 3.87 -24.49
CA GLY A 386 0.69 4.34 -25.65
C GLY A 386 0.22 3.80 -27.00
N GLY A 387 -0.99 3.25 -27.13
CA GLY A 387 -1.52 2.91 -28.46
C GLY A 387 -1.29 1.46 -28.93
N VAL A 388 -0.53 0.63 -28.20
CA VAL A 388 -0.25 -0.74 -28.64
C VAL A 388 -1.54 -1.57 -28.62
N ALA A 389 -1.91 -2.20 -29.74
CA ALA A 389 -3.16 -2.95 -29.86
C ALA A 389 -3.21 -4.16 -28.90
N SER A 390 -4.40 -4.49 -28.37
CA SER A 390 -4.56 -5.61 -27.42
C SER A 390 -4.18 -6.99 -27.98
N ASN A 391 -4.22 -7.16 -29.31
CA ASN A 391 -3.78 -8.38 -30.01
C ASN A 391 -2.28 -8.38 -30.36
N ASP A 392 -1.52 -7.38 -29.93
CA ASP A 392 -0.07 -7.34 -30.15
C ASP A 392 0.61 -8.58 -29.52
N ARG A 393 1.59 -9.13 -30.25
CA ARG A 393 2.29 -10.37 -29.86
C ARG A 393 3.07 -10.21 -28.55
N THR A 394 3.67 -9.05 -28.32
CA THR A 394 4.42 -8.75 -27.09
C THR A 394 3.47 -8.67 -25.89
N LEU A 395 2.35 -7.95 -26.04
CA LEU A 395 1.32 -7.88 -24.99
C LEU A 395 0.70 -9.24 -24.68
N SER A 396 0.34 -10.00 -25.71
CA SER A 396 -0.21 -11.35 -25.57
C SER A 396 0.77 -12.30 -24.88
N ARG A 397 2.08 -12.14 -25.11
CA ARG A 397 3.13 -12.90 -24.44
C ARG A 397 3.26 -12.51 -22.98
N ALA A 398 3.29 -11.22 -22.67
CA ALA A 398 3.36 -10.72 -21.29
C ALA A 398 2.13 -11.12 -20.46
N ALA A 399 0.92 -10.98 -21.01
CA ALA A 399 -0.30 -11.41 -20.34
C ALA A 399 -0.36 -12.94 -20.10
N ARG A 400 0.15 -13.75 -21.05
CA ARG A 400 0.32 -15.20 -20.84
C ARG A 400 1.35 -15.51 -19.75
N TRP A 401 2.44 -14.76 -19.70
CA TRP A 401 3.43 -14.92 -18.65
C TRP A 401 2.85 -14.58 -17.27
N LEU A 402 2.16 -13.45 -17.13
CA LEU A 402 1.46 -13.05 -15.89
C LEU A 402 0.52 -14.14 -15.42
N GLY A 403 -0.35 -14.68 -16.30
CA GLY A 403 -1.29 -15.72 -15.91
C GLY A 403 -0.65 -16.99 -15.32
N ARG A 404 0.62 -17.29 -15.68
CA ARG A 404 1.39 -18.42 -15.09
C ARG A 404 1.97 -18.10 -13.71
N GLN A 405 2.04 -16.82 -13.32
CA GLN A 405 2.55 -16.37 -12.02
C GLN A 405 1.50 -16.41 -10.91
N GLN A 406 0.27 -16.83 -11.20
CA GLN A 406 -0.79 -16.91 -10.19
C GLN A 406 -0.41 -17.91 -9.10
N GLN A 407 -0.48 -17.47 -7.85
CA GLN A 407 -0.16 -18.25 -6.67
C GLN A 407 -1.29 -19.27 -6.35
N ARG A 408 -1.05 -20.16 -5.39
CA ARG A 408 -2.01 -21.24 -5.05
C ARG A 408 -3.32 -20.72 -4.47
N ASP A 409 -3.28 -19.60 -3.77
CA ASP A 409 -4.44 -18.89 -3.21
C ASP A 409 -5.25 -18.10 -4.26
N GLY A 410 -4.80 -18.09 -5.52
CA GLY A 410 -5.43 -17.36 -6.61
C GLY A 410 -4.93 -15.93 -6.78
N GLY A 411 -4.18 -15.37 -5.82
CA GLY A 411 -3.60 -14.04 -5.93
C GLY A 411 -2.31 -14.00 -6.75
N PHE A 412 -1.76 -12.79 -6.89
CA PHE A 412 -0.45 -12.54 -7.46
C PHE A 412 0.42 -11.82 -6.42
N SER A 413 1.71 -12.09 -6.42
CA SER A 413 2.68 -11.36 -5.61
C SER A 413 3.72 -10.66 -6.48
N ILE A 414 4.43 -9.68 -5.92
CA ILE A 414 5.51 -8.97 -6.62
C ILE A 414 6.54 -9.94 -7.24
N SER A 415 6.86 -11.02 -6.52
CA SER A 415 7.79 -12.06 -6.93
C SER A 415 7.11 -13.12 -7.81
N PRO A 416 7.85 -13.75 -8.74
CA PRO A 416 7.31 -14.80 -9.58
C PRO A 416 6.88 -16.03 -8.77
N ARG A 417 5.99 -16.82 -9.35
CA ARG A 417 5.51 -18.07 -8.75
C ARG A 417 6.69 -19.03 -8.53
N GLY A 418 6.78 -19.58 -7.33
CA GLY A 418 7.86 -20.49 -6.93
C GLY A 418 8.99 -19.80 -6.15
N ALA A 419 8.95 -18.47 -6.02
CA ALA A 419 9.75 -17.75 -5.05
C ALA A 419 9.41 -18.15 -3.60
N ILE A 420 10.25 -17.73 -2.65
CA ILE A 420 10.11 -18.04 -1.22
C ILE A 420 8.73 -17.60 -0.68
N VAL A 421 8.24 -16.44 -1.13
CA VAL A 421 6.89 -15.94 -0.82
C VAL A 421 5.87 -16.59 -1.77
N ARG A 422 4.93 -17.36 -1.20
CA ARG A 422 3.96 -18.19 -1.95
C ARG A 422 2.51 -17.72 -1.85
N SER A 423 2.26 -16.56 -1.23
CA SER A 423 0.94 -15.96 -1.11
C SER A 423 0.82 -14.74 -2.02
N GLY A 424 -0.38 -14.51 -2.57
CA GLY A 424 -0.70 -13.27 -3.26
C GLY A 424 -0.81 -12.07 -2.30
N ASP A 425 -0.66 -10.88 -2.87
CA ASP A 425 -0.92 -9.59 -2.21
C ASP A 425 -1.98 -8.79 -3.00
N VAL A 426 -2.69 -7.89 -2.32
CA VAL A 426 -3.83 -7.17 -2.88
C VAL A 426 -3.40 -6.22 -3.99
N ASP A 427 -2.26 -5.53 -3.81
CA ASP A 427 -1.81 -4.45 -4.68
C ASP A 427 -1.40 -4.99 -6.05
N THR A 428 -0.57 -6.04 -6.05
CA THR A 428 -0.12 -6.74 -7.24
C THR A 428 -1.30 -7.43 -7.92
N THR A 429 -2.19 -8.07 -7.17
CA THR A 429 -3.39 -8.70 -7.74
C THR A 429 -4.29 -7.68 -8.44
N GLY A 430 -4.50 -6.52 -7.82
CA GLY A 430 -5.26 -5.41 -8.41
C GLY A 430 -4.62 -4.85 -9.69
N ALA A 431 -3.30 -4.68 -9.71
CA ALA A 431 -2.56 -4.26 -10.90
C ALA A 431 -2.64 -5.29 -12.03
N VAL A 432 -2.47 -6.59 -11.72
CA VAL A 432 -2.53 -7.68 -12.69
C VAL A 432 -3.92 -7.79 -13.31
N LEU A 433 -5.01 -7.67 -12.54
CA LEU A 433 -6.37 -7.69 -13.10
C LEU A 433 -6.60 -6.55 -14.10
N GLN A 434 -6.13 -5.34 -13.80
CA GLN A 434 -6.19 -4.21 -14.73
C GLN A 434 -5.36 -4.47 -16.00
N ALA A 435 -4.16 -5.02 -15.86
CA ALA A 435 -3.28 -5.37 -16.97
C ALA A 435 -3.90 -6.45 -17.87
N LEU A 436 -4.43 -7.53 -17.30
CA LEU A 436 -5.07 -8.61 -18.05
C LEU A 436 -6.28 -8.09 -18.84
N ARG A 437 -7.15 -7.28 -18.21
CA ARG A 437 -8.26 -6.62 -18.91
C ARG A 437 -7.76 -5.78 -20.09
N SER A 438 -6.72 -4.99 -19.87
CA SER A 438 -6.16 -4.09 -20.88
C SER A 438 -5.52 -4.85 -22.04
N ALA A 439 -4.91 -6.00 -21.78
CA ALA A 439 -4.40 -6.92 -22.80
C ALA A 439 -5.49 -7.73 -23.53
N GLY A 440 -6.78 -7.46 -23.28
CA GLY A 440 -7.88 -8.12 -23.97
C GLY A 440 -8.16 -9.56 -23.51
N ARG A 441 -7.69 -9.96 -22.32
CA ARG A 441 -8.06 -11.26 -21.73
C ARG A 441 -9.53 -11.28 -21.37
N SER A 442 -10.17 -12.43 -21.62
CA SER A 442 -11.55 -12.70 -21.22
C SER A 442 -11.64 -13.12 -19.74
N ARG A 443 -12.88 -13.30 -19.25
CA ARG A 443 -13.17 -13.83 -17.92
C ARG A 443 -12.85 -15.32 -17.86
N ASP A 444 -11.57 -15.66 -17.79
CA ASP A 444 -11.07 -17.03 -17.68
C ASP A 444 -10.83 -17.44 -16.21
N GLY A 445 -10.43 -18.69 -15.98
CA GLY A 445 -10.21 -19.21 -14.63
C GLY A 445 -9.10 -18.48 -13.85
N VAL A 446 -8.14 -17.84 -14.54
CA VAL A 446 -7.11 -17.03 -13.89
C VAL A 446 -7.75 -15.77 -13.31
N VAL A 447 -8.51 -15.06 -14.13
CA VAL A 447 -9.24 -13.85 -13.70
C VAL A 447 -10.23 -14.18 -12.57
N GLY A 448 -10.97 -15.28 -12.70
CA GLY A 448 -11.93 -15.72 -11.68
C GLY A 448 -11.29 -15.97 -10.31
N ARG A 449 -10.16 -16.69 -10.28
CA ARG A 449 -9.43 -16.97 -9.03
C ARG A 449 -8.81 -15.72 -8.40
N ALA A 450 -8.23 -14.83 -9.21
CA ALA A 450 -7.65 -13.58 -8.72
C ALA A 450 -8.71 -12.63 -8.15
N HIS A 451 -9.88 -12.59 -8.78
CA HIS A 451 -11.01 -11.86 -8.25
C HIS A 451 -11.54 -12.49 -6.94
N ALA A 452 -11.64 -13.81 -6.87
CA ALA A 452 -12.05 -14.52 -5.65
C ALA A 452 -11.04 -14.28 -4.50
N PHE A 453 -9.75 -14.28 -4.80
CA PHE A 453 -8.70 -13.90 -3.85
C PHE A 453 -8.95 -12.50 -3.28
N LEU A 454 -9.19 -11.49 -4.13
CA LEU A 454 -9.50 -10.14 -3.65
C LEU A 454 -10.74 -10.14 -2.75
N VAL A 455 -11.85 -10.75 -3.15
CA VAL A 455 -13.04 -10.83 -2.28
C VAL A 455 -12.73 -11.48 -0.94
N SER A 456 -11.92 -12.54 -0.92
CA SER A 456 -11.52 -13.24 0.32
C SER A 456 -10.51 -12.48 1.18
N ALA A 457 -9.70 -11.61 0.58
CA ALA A 457 -8.68 -10.82 1.28
C ALA A 457 -9.25 -9.58 1.97
N GLN A 458 -10.51 -9.23 1.70
CA GLN A 458 -11.17 -8.07 2.30
C GLN A 458 -11.40 -8.29 3.80
N ALA A 459 -10.96 -7.33 4.62
CA ALA A 459 -11.19 -7.39 6.06
C ALA A 459 -12.67 -7.11 6.38
N GLY A 460 -13.16 -7.59 7.53
CA GLY A 460 -14.57 -7.41 7.95
C GLY A 460 -15.04 -5.95 8.11
N GLY A 461 -14.12 -4.98 8.10
CA GLY A 461 -14.44 -3.54 8.06
C GLY A 461 -14.62 -2.97 6.65
N GLY A 462 -14.42 -3.78 5.60
CA GLY A 462 -14.50 -3.40 4.19
C GLY A 462 -13.19 -2.98 3.53
N GLY A 463 -12.15 -2.68 4.31
CA GLY A 463 -10.84 -2.29 3.77
C GLY A 463 -9.96 -3.48 3.40
N PHE A 464 -8.91 -3.21 2.64
CA PHE A 464 -7.88 -4.18 2.28
C PHE A 464 -6.56 -3.83 2.93
N GLY A 465 -5.87 -4.83 3.47
CA GLY A 465 -4.45 -4.75 3.79
C GLY A 465 -3.60 -5.21 2.60
N ALA A 466 -2.30 -4.95 2.63
CA ALA A 466 -1.37 -5.36 1.56
C ALA A 466 -1.40 -6.89 1.36
N SER A 467 -1.31 -7.64 2.45
CA SER A 467 -1.46 -9.11 2.47
C SER A 467 -2.75 -9.52 3.17
N THR A 468 -3.28 -10.70 2.84
CA THR A 468 -4.44 -11.28 3.54
C THR A 468 -4.18 -11.33 5.06
N GLY A 469 -5.12 -10.78 5.84
CA GLY A 469 -5.01 -10.71 7.30
C GLY A 469 -4.15 -9.57 7.86
N SER A 470 -3.49 -8.79 7.00
CA SER A 470 -2.82 -7.54 7.43
C SER A 470 -3.83 -6.40 7.66
N GLY A 471 -3.41 -5.38 8.42
CA GLY A 471 -4.26 -4.22 8.70
C GLY A 471 -4.66 -3.46 7.44
N ALA A 472 -5.94 -3.11 7.35
CA ALA A 472 -6.45 -2.38 6.19
C ALA A 472 -5.82 -0.98 6.08
N ASN A 473 -5.45 -0.60 4.86
CA ASN A 473 -4.90 0.71 4.53
C ASN A 473 -5.50 1.27 3.24
N ALA A 474 -5.42 2.58 3.05
CA ALA A 474 -6.03 3.27 1.92
C ALA A 474 -5.42 2.93 0.56
N GLN A 475 -4.10 2.68 0.48
CA GLN A 475 -3.44 2.32 -0.78
C GLN A 475 -3.89 0.95 -1.27
N SER A 476 -3.80 -0.07 -0.42
CA SER A 476 -4.24 -1.43 -0.75
C SER A 476 -5.75 -1.49 -0.95
N THR A 477 -6.52 -0.68 -0.21
CA THR A 477 -7.97 -0.58 -0.45
C THR A 477 -8.27 0.01 -1.83
N ALA A 478 -7.56 1.05 -2.25
CA ALA A 478 -7.70 1.64 -3.58
C ALA A 478 -7.29 0.66 -4.70
N MET A 479 -6.16 -0.04 -4.54
CA MET A 479 -5.69 -1.01 -5.54
C MET A 479 -6.60 -2.24 -5.65
N GLY A 480 -7.07 -2.77 -4.51
CA GLY A 480 -8.07 -3.84 -4.48
C GLY A 480 -9.39 -3.40 -5.13
N LEU A 481 -9.85 -2.17 -4.88
CA LEU A 481 -11.05 -1.60 -5.49
C LEU A 481 -10.91 -1.47 -7.01
N LEU A 482 -9.77 -0.98 -7.52
CA LEU A 482 -9.46 -0.96 -8.95
C LEU A 482 -9.43 -2.37 -9.56
N GLY A 483 -8.85 -3.35 -8.85
CA GLY A 483 -8.84 -4.76 -9.24
C GLY A 483 -10.24 -5.36 -9.38
N LEU A 484 -11.08 -5.18 -8.36
CA LEU A 484 -12.49 -5.63 -8.37
C LEU A 484 -13.29 -4.94 -9.48
N ARG A 485 -13.01 -3.66 -9.78
CA ARG A 485 -13.66 -2.91 -10.87
C ARG A 485 -13.12 -3.30 -12.25
N ALA A 486 -11.94 -3.93 -12.35
CA ALA A 486 -11.39 -4.41 -13.62
C ALA A 486 -12.30 -5.48 -14.26
N PHE A 487 -12.89 -6.36 -13.46
CA PHE A 487 -13.86 -7.34 -13.94
C PHE A 487 -15.09 -7.39 -13.03
N ARG A 488 -16.25 -7.00 -13.56
CA ARG A 488 -17.54 -7.09 -12.85
C ARG A 488 -18.02 -8.54 -12.75
N LEU A 489 -17.45 -9.31 -11.82
CA LEU A 489 -17.82 -10.69 -11.51
C LEU A 489 -18.82 -10.74 -10.32
N GLY A 490 -19.56 -11.83 -10.21
CA GLY A 490 -20.55 -12.02 -9.13
C GLY A 490 -19.91 -11.94 -7.74
N GLY A 491 -20.65 -11.42 -6.77
CA GLY A 491 -20.18 -11.22 -5.39
C GLY A 491 -19.33 -9.95 -5.15
N SER A 492 -18.86 -9.27 -6.20
CA SER A 492 -17.97 -8.11 -6.04
C SER A 492 -18.66 -6.81 -5.65
N ALA A 493 -19.98 -6.69 -5.88
CA ALA A 493 -20.71 -5.45 -5.66
C ALA A 493 -20.69 -5.02 -4.18
N THR A 494 -20.84 -6.00 -3.27
CA THR A 494 -20.75 -5.78 -1.82
C THR A 494 -19.34 -5.36 -1.45
N SER A 495 -18.33 -6.11 -1.89
CA SER A 495 -16.92 -5.79 -1.65
C SER A 495 -16.53 -4.40 -2.12
N VAL A 496 -16.95 -4.01 -3.34
CA VAL A 496 -16.72 -2.68 -3.90
C VAL A 496 -17.37 -1.58 -3.05
N LYS A 497 -18.60 -1.80 -2.59
CA LYS A 497 -19.33 -0.84 -1.73
C LYS A 497 -18.64 -0.68 -0.38
N GLU A 498 -18.23 -1.79 0.24
CA GLU A 498 -17.58 -1.79 1.54
C GLU A 498 -16.19 -1.17 1.50
N ALA A 499 -15.41 -1.45 0.45
CA ALA A 499 -14.10 -0.82 0.23
C ALA A 499 -14.22 0.69 0.05
N SER A 500 -15.18 1.15 -0.76
CA SER A 500 -15.45 2.58 -0.93
C SER A 500 -15.89 3.24 0.38
N GLY A 501 -16.80 2.60 1.12
CA GLY A 501 -17.21 3.07 2.44
C GLY A 501 -16.07 3.10 3.47
N TRP A 502 -15.09 2.21 3.36
CA TRP A 502 -13.87 2.23 4.18
C TRP A 502 -12.97 3.42 3.82
N LEU A 503 -12.77 3.70 2.53
CA LEU A 503 -11.97 4.83 2.06
C LEU A 503 -12.54 6.18 2.49
N VAL A 504 -13.88 6.31 2.52
CA VAL A 504 -14.56 7.53 3.00
C VAL A 504 -14.21 7.83 4.46
N ARG A 505 -13.99 6.81 5.30
CA ARG A 505 -13.57 7.03 6.70
C ARG A 505 -12.14 7.56 6.82
N CYS A 506 -11.34 7.44 5.76
CA CYS A 506 -9.99 7.97 5.71
C CYS A 506 -9.96 9.43 5.23
N LEU A 507 -11.09 9.99 4.79
CA LEU A 507 -11.17 11.36 4.28
C LEU A 507 -11.17 12.36 5.45
N GLU A 508 -10.19 13.25 5.48
CA GLU A 508 -10.19 14.40 6.39
C GLU A 508 -11.06 15.55 5.85
N SER A 509 -11.42 16.48 6.73
CA SER A 509 -12.13 17.73 6.36
C SER A 509 -11.36 18.58 5.34
N SER A 510 -10.03 18.49 5.34
CA SER A 510 -9.13 19.14 4.37
C SER A 510 -9.28 18.58 2.95
N GLY A 511 -9.90 17.41 2.79
CA GLY A 511 -9.98 16.65 1.54
C GLY A 511 -8.84 15.65 1.34
N ARG A 512 -7.81 15.69 2.20
CA ARG A 512 -6.73 14.70 2.22
C ARG A 512 -7.24 13.34 2.65
N VAL A 513 -6.64 12.27 2.13
CA VAL A 513 -6.92 10.91 2.59
C VAL A 513 -5.78 10.42 3.49
N ASP A 514 -6.11 9.96 4.70
CA ASP A 514 -5.19 9.30 5.61
C ASP A 514 -4.90 7.87 5.15
N TYR A 515 -3.68 7.40 5.43
CA TYR A 515 -3.28 6.02 5.12
C TYR A 515 -4.14 4.99 5.86
N SER A 516 -4.54 5.30 7.10
CA SER A 516 -5.51 4.55 7.87
C SER A 516 -6.33 5.48 8.74
N PRO A 517 -7.64 5.24 8.92
CA PRO A 517 -8.49 6.12 9.70
C PRO A 517 -8.17 6.03 11.18
N ALA A 518 -8.51 7.07 11.94
CA ALA A 518 -8.48 6.98 13.39
C ALA A 518 -9.44 5.88 13.85
N SER A 519 -8.97 4.96 14.68
CA SER A 519 -9.79 3.85 15.18
C SER A 519 -9.29 3.37 16.53
N GLY A 520 -10.22 3.04 17.43
CA GLY A 520 -9.91 2.45 18.74
C GLY A 520 -8.88 3.24 19.56
N GLY A 521 -8.93 4.57 19.53
CA GLY A 521 -8.00 5.45 20.25
C GLY A 521 -6.60 5.57 19.66
N HIS A 522 -6.38 5.14 18.40
CA HIS A 522 -5.20 5.45 17.61
C HIS A 522 -5.51 6.62 16.67
N SER A 523 -4.57 7.56 16.57
CA SER A 523 -4.63 8.64 15.60
C SER A 523 -4.56 8.09 14.18
N ALA A 524 -5.16 8.80 13.24
CA ALA A 524 -5.04 8.48 11.83
C ALA A 524 -3.56 8.51 11.39
N SER A 525 -3.19 7.63 10.47
CA SER A 525 -1.81 7.52 9.97
C SER A 525 -1.63 8.39 8.73
N ARG A 526 -0.62 9.27 8.76
CA ARG A 526 -0.28 10.18 7.66
C ARG A 526 0.98 9.70 6.97
N GLN A 527 0.82 8.77 6.05
CA GLN A 527 1.91 8.28 5.20
C GLN A 527 1.63 8.70 3.76
N THR A 528 2.68 9.15 3.05
CA THR A 528 2.66 9.44 1.61
C THR A 528 1.38 10.15 1.13
N PRO A 529 1.00 11.30 1.73
CA PRO A 529 -0.34 11.88 1.61
C PRO A 529 -0.78 12.19 0.17
N VAL A 530 0.14 12.60 -0.71
CA VAL A 530 -0.17 12.80 -2.14
C VAL A 530 -0.48 11.46 -2.81
N TRP A 531 0.38 10.47 -2.63
CA TRP A 531 0.21 9.15 -3.24
C TRP A 531 -1.08 8.48 -2.77
N VAL A 532 -1.34 8.45 -1.46
CA VAL A 532 -2.58 7.88 -0.89
C VAL A 532 -3.81 8.57 -1.47
N THR A 533 -3.84 9.91 -1.41
CA THR A 533 -5.00 10.68 -1.90
C THR A 533 -5.23 10.47 -3.39
N ALA A 534 -4.15 10.42 -4.18
CA ALA A 534 -4.22 10.19 -5.62
C ALA A 534 -4.75 8.80 -5.98
N GLN A 535 -4.26 7.73 -5.34
CA GLN A 535 -4.74 6.37 -5.59
C GLN A 535 -6.21 6.21 -5.21
N VAL A 536 -6.63 6.81 -4.10
CA VAL A 536 -8.02 6.76 -3.64
C VAL A 536 -8.93 7.55 -4.59
N LEU A 537 -8.52 8.74 -5.02
CA LEU A 537 -9.25 9.53 -6.01
C LEU A 537 -9.39 8.77 -7.33
N LEU A 538 -8.31 8.15 -7.81
CA LEU A 538 -8.32 7.32 -9.01
C LEU A 538 -9.28 6.13 -8.85
N ALA A 539 -9.20 5.39 -7.74
CA ALA A 539 -10.07 4.26 -7.47
C ALA A 539 -11.54 4.68 -7.44
N GLU A 540 -11.86 5.79 -6.76
CA GLU A 540 -13.22 6.32 -6.64
C GLU A 540 -13.78 6.96 -7.91
N SER A 541 -12.92 7.35 -8.86
CA SER A 541 -13.34 7.79 -10.20
C SER A 541 -14.13 6.72 -10.97
N GLY A 542 -13.96 5.45 -10.60
CA GLY A 542 -14.56 4.30 -11.30
C GLY A 542 -13.90 4.00 -12.64
N ARG A 543 -12.80 4.68 -12.99
CA ARG A 543 -11.98 4.43 -14.17
C ARG A 543 -10.80 3.55 -13.78
N ASN A 544 -10.58 2.47 -14.53
CA ASN A 544 -9.39 1.62 -14.35
C ASN A 544 -8.26 2.08 -15.27
N LEU A 545 -7.03 1.75 -14.90
CA LEU A 545 -5.89 1.95 -15.78
C LEU A 545 -5.97 1.06 -17.04
N PRO A 546 -5.45 1.54 -18.18
CA PRO A 546 -4.92 2.88 -18.40
C PRO A 546 -6.03 3.94 -18.52
N ILE A 547 -5.79 5.13 -17.95
CA ILE A 547 -6.65 6.30 -18.18
C ILE A 547 -6.29 6.87 -19.54
N VAL A 548 -7.18 6.70 -20.51
CA VAL A 548 -7.02 7.29 -21.85
C VAL A 548 -8.18 8.23 -22.12
N THR A 549 -7.87 9.43 -22.62
CA THR A 549 -8.87 10.44 -22.97
C THR A 549 -9.82 9.93 -24.05
N LEU A 550 -11.07 10.42 -24.07
CA LEU A 550 -12.09 10.03 -25.06
C LEU A 550 -11.65 10.28 -26.51
N ALA A 551 -10.76 11.26 -26.74
CA ALA A 551 -10.15 11.54 -28.04
C ALA A 551 -9.25 10.38 -28.51
N HIS A 552 -8.44 9.81 -27.61
CA HIS A 552 -7.63 8.61 -27.88
C HIS A 552 -8.50 7.34 -27.98
N GLN A 553 -9.58 7.21 -27.21
CA GLN A 553 -10.48 6.05 -27.33
C GLN A 553 -11.13 5.92 -28.72
N ARG A 554 -11.39 7.04 -29.41
CA ARG A 554 -11.93 7.03 -30.78
C ARG A 554 -10.92 6.55 -31.83
N SER A 555 -9.61 6.78 -31.64
CA SER A 555 -8.58 6.23 -32.53
C SER A 555 -8.40 4.71 -32.35
N PHE A 556 -8.55 4.19 -31.12
CA PHE A 556 -8.57 2.74 -30.85
C PHE A 556 -9.77 2.01 -31.48
N GLY A 557 -10.97 2.62 -31.47
CA GLY A 557 -12.17 2.03 -32.06
C GLY A 557 -12.17 2.01 -33.59
N ALA A 558 -11.54 3.01 -34.23
CA ALA A 558 -11.45 3.10 -35.68
C ALA A 558 -10.53 2.01 -36.28
N ALA A 559 -9.41 1.67 -35.61
CA ALA A 559 -8.48 0.65 -36.07
C ALA A 559 -9.06 -0.78 -36.02
N GLY A 560 -9.90 -1.09 -35.02
CA GLY A 560 -10.55 -2.40 -34.88
C GLY A 560 -11.65 -2.68 -35.91
N SER A 561 -12.30 -1.64 -36.44
CA SER A 561 -13.38 -1.80 -37.42
C SER A 561 -12.91 -2.00 -38.87
N GLN A 562 -11.63 -1.76 -39.16
CA GLN A 562 -11.06 -1.98 -40.50
C GLN A 562 -10.57 -3.42 -40.75
N SER A 563 -10.47 -4.25 -39.71
CA SER A 563 -10.01 -5.64 -39.85
C SER A 563 -11.13 -6.66 -40.13
N ALA A 564 -12.41 -6.24 -40.12
CA ALA A 564 -13.55 -7.16 -40.23
C ALA A 564 -14.20 -7.22 -41.62
N ASN A 565 -13.70 -6.49 -42.62
CA ASN A 565 -14.22 -6.57 -43.98
C ASN A 565 -13.11 -6.71 -45.02
N GLY A 566 -12.94 -7.94 -45.51
CA GLY A 566 -12.89 -8.18 -46.95
C GLY A 566 -11.52 -8.10 -47.64
N ALA A 567 -11.05 -9.27 -48.02
CA ALA A 567 -10.06 -9.60 -49.03
C ALA A 567 -10.06 -8.76 -50.32
N SER A 568 -8.89 -8.78 -50.97
CA SER A 568 -8.61 -8.64 -52.41
C SER A 568 -9.10 -7.37 -53.13
N GLY A 569 -8.16 -6.49 -53.48
CA GLY A 569 -8.39 -5.44 -54.48
C GLY A 569 -7.11 -4.64 -54.76
N THR A 570 -6.66 -4.68 -56.01
CA THR A 570 -5.48 -3.99 -56.53
C THR A 570 -5.55 -2.45 -56.39
N PRO A 571 -4.40 -1.74 -56.38
CA PRO A 571 -4.29 -0.34 -55.95
C PRO A 571 -5.11 0.68 -56.76
N ALA A 572 -5.54 0.34 -57.97
CA ALA A 572 -6.31 1.24 -58.85
C ALA A 572 -7.78 1.42 -58.40
N SER A 573 -8.36 0.47 -57.65
CA SER A 573 -9.75 0.52 -57.17
C SER A 573 -9.95 1.50 -56.00
N ALA A 574 -8.91 1.69 -55.17
CA ALA A 574 -8.97 2.51 -53.97
C ALA A 574 -9.14 4.03 -54.27
N ALA A 575 -8.59 4.51 -55.37
CA ALA A 575 -8.69 5.92 -55.78
C ALA A 575 -10.10 6.29 -56.28
N ALA A 576 -10.74 5.38 -57.03
CA ALA A 576 -12.13 5.55 -57.50
C ALA A 576 -13.12 5.48 -56.32
N ALA A 577 -12.90 4.58 -55.36
CA ALA A 577 -13.72 4.47 -54.15
C ALA A 577 -13.59 5.70 -53.23
N ARG A 578 -12.39 6.30 -53.14
CA ARG A 578 -12.16 7.56 -52.39
C ARG A 578 -12.92 8.73 -53.02
N LYS A 579 -12.90 8.89 -54.35
CA LYS A 579 -13.68 9.93 -55.05
C LYS A 579 -15.19 9.76 -54.86
N LYS A 580 -15.70 8.51 -54.88
CA LYS A 580 -17.13 8.22 -54.68
C LYS A 580 -17.57 8.47 -53.22
N ARG A 581 -16.70 8.17 -52.23
CA ARG A 581 -16.95 8.49 -50.81
C ARG A 581 -16.89 10.00 -50.52
N ALA A 582 -15.99 10.74 -51.17
CA ALA A 582 -15.93 12.21 -51.06
C ALA A 582 -17.20 12.87 -51.61
N LYS A 583 -17.67 12.48 -52.80
CA LYS A 583 -18.95 12.96 -53.36
C LYS A 583 -20.16 12.62 -52.48
N LYS A 584 -20.18 11.43 -51.85
CA LYS A 584 -21.25 11.03 -50.93
C LYS A 584 -21.22 11.83 -49.62
N ALA A 585 -20.03 12.12 -49.09
CA ALA A 585 -19.87 12.95 -47.90
C ALA A 585 -20.30 14.39 -48.14
N GLU A 586 -20.03 14.93 -49.33
CA GLU A 586 -20.46 16.26 -49.74
C GLU A 586 -21.98 16.34 -49.95
N ALA A 587 -22.59 15.33 -50.58
CA ALA A 587 -24.04 15.22 -50.69
C ALA A 587 -24.75 15.13 -49.31
N ILE A 588 -24.14 14.43 -48.34
CA ILE A 588 -24.65 14.35 -46.96
C ILE A 588 -24.49 15.70 -46.24
N ARG A 589 -23.39 16.43 -46.48
CA ARG A 589 -23.16 17.76 -45.91
C ARG A 589 -24.16 18.79 -46.42
N VAL A 590 -24.46 18.78 -47.72
CA VAL A 590 -25.49 19.65 -48.34
C VAL A 590 -26.88 19.30 -47.81
N LYS A 591 -27.19 18.02 -47.61
CA LYS A 591 -28.48 17.58 -47.05
C LYS A 591 -28.64 17.98 -45.57
N ARG A 592 -27.56 17.99 -44.77
CA ARG A 592 -27.57 18.47 -43.37
C ARG A 592 -27.79 19.98 -43.27
N ILE A 593 -27.11 20.77 -44.11
CA ILE A 593 -27.27 22.23 -44.14
C ILE A 593 -28.72 22.61 -44.49
N ARG A 594 -29.38 21.87 -45.39
CA ARG A 594 -30.81 22.07 -45.72
C ARG A 594 -31.77 21.72 -44.58
N VAL A 595 -31.45 20.70 -43.78
CA VAL A 595 -32.27 20.27 -42.64
C VAL A 595 -32.12 21.24 -41.45
N ASP A 596 -30.91 21.76 -41.22
CA ASP A 596 -30.67 22.74 -40.16
C ASP A 596 -31.30 24.10 -40.50
N ALA A 597 -31.30 24.53 -41.77
CA ALA A 597 -32.02 25.72 -42.22
C ALA A 597 -33.55 25.61 -42.01
N GLY A 598 -34.13 24.42 -42.23
CA GLY A 598 -35.56 24.17 -41.99
C GLY A 598 -35.96 24.15 -40.51
N ARG A 599 -35.07 23.66 -39.62
CA ARG A 599 -35.29 23.65 -38.16
C ARG A 599 -35.13 25.04 -37.53
N VAL A 600 -34.21 25.86 -38.03
CA VAL A 600 -34.02 27.23 -37.51
C VAL A 600 -35.22 28.13 -37.87
N ALA A 601 -35.86 27.90 -39.02
CA ALA A 601 -37.10 28.58 -39.38
C ALA A 601 -38.29 28.19 -38.48
N SER A 602 -38.48 26.90 -38.16
CA SER A 602 -39.62 26.45 -37.34
C SER A 602 -39.50 26.85 -35.86
N VAL A 603 -38.28 26.95 -35.33
CA VAL A 603 -38.04 27.38 -33.95
C VAL A 603 -38.27 28.88 -33.77
N ARG A 604 -37.96 29.71 -34.78
CA ARG A 604 -38.26 31.15 -34.71
C ARG A 604 -39.76 31.47 -34.74
N THR A 605 -40.58 30.69 -35.45
CA THR A 605 -42.05 30.90 -35.46
C THR A 605 -42.72 30.46 -34.16
N ALA A 606 -42.23 29.39 -33.51
CA ALA A 606 -42.79 28.89 -32.26
C ALA A 606 -42.47 29.77 -31.04
N VAL A 607 -41.28 30.41 -31.01
CA VAL A 607 -40.87 31.30 -29.91
C VAL A 607 -41.62 32.64 -29.95
N VAL A 608 -41.96 33.14 -31.14
CA VAL A 608 -42.75 34.38 -31.28
C VAL A 608 -44.23 34.15 -30.91
N ALA A 609 -44.81 32.99 -31.23
CA ALA A 609 -46.18 32.65 -30.83
C ALA A 609 -46.33 32.42 -29.32
N GLY A 610 -45.32 31.81 -28.66
CA GLY A 610 -45.33 31.58 -27.21
C GLY A 610 -45.18 32.85 -26.37
N HIS A 611 -44.44 33.85 -26.84
CA HIS A 611 -44.33 35.15 -26.16
C HIS A 611 -45.57 36.03 -26.31
N LEU A 612 -46.26 35.99 -27.44
CA LEU A 612 -47.53 36.71 -27.63
C LEU A 612 -48.67 36.14 -26.77
N LEU A 613 -48.72 34.81 -26.57
CA LEU A 613 -49.73 34.18 -25.71
C LEU A 613 -49.50 34.45 -24.20
N GLY A 614 -48.23 34.52 -23.77
CA GLY A 614 -47.88 34.80 -22.38
C GLY A 614 -48.14 36.25 -21.93
N VAL A 615 -48.09 37.21 -22.87
CA VAL A 615 -48.37 38.63 -22.61
C VAL A 615 -49.89 38.91 -22.58
N LEU A 616 -50.69 38.21 -23.39
CA LEU A 616 -52.15 38.34 -23.39
C LEU A 616 -52.83 37.74 -22.14
N VAL A 617 -52.28 36.66 -21.57
CA VAL A 617 -52.83 36.03 -20.35
C VAL A 617 -52.53 36.86 -19.09
N ARG A 618 -51.43 37.62 -19.05
CA ARG A 618 -51.12 38.52 -17.93
C ARG A 618 -51.90 39.84 -17.95
N ALA A 619 -52.52 40.21 -19.08
CA ALA A 619 -53.34 41.42 -19.19
C ALA A 619 -54.80 41.24 -18.74
N PHE A 620 -55.26 40.00 -18.49
CA PHE A 620 -56.67 39.70 -18.18
C PHE A 620 -56.96 39.14 -16.78
N SER A 621 -55.98 39.05 -15.87
CA SER A 621 -56.19 38.49 -14.52
C SER A 621 -55.95 39.48 -13.36
N GLY A 622 -56.05 40.79 -13.62
CA GLY A 622 -55.90 41.83 -12.61
C GLY A 622 -57.16 42.67 -12.39
N ALA A 623 -58.30 42.05 -12.09
CA ALA A 623 -59.49 42.74 -11.59
C ALA A 623 -60.48 41.77 -10.91
N ASN A 624 -60.22 41.38 -9.66
CA ASN A 624 -61.20 41.35 -8.56
C ASN A 624 -60.66 40.59 -7.34
N ARG A 625 -60.72 41.30 -6.20
CA ARG A 625 -60.57 40.88 -4.80
C ARG A 625 -59.17 40.66 -4.27
#